data_AF-A0A660SK53-F1
#
_entry.id   AF-A0A660SK53-F1
#
_cell.length_a   1.000
_cell.length_b   1.000
_cell.length_c   1.000
_cell.angle_alpha   90.00
_cell.angle_beta   90.00
_cell.angle_gamma   90.00
#
_symmetry.space_group_name_H-M   'P 1'
#
loop_
_entity.id
_entity.type
_entity.pdbx_description
1 polymer ?
#
loop_
_entity_poly.entity_id
_entity_poly.type
_entity_poly.pdbx_seq_one_letter_code
_entity_poly.pdbx_strand_id
1 'polypeptide(L)'
;NYLKAFFLDFYKSKVRILVDLLLIQGKWSTKLASQQFSEAYHQLMSLSDLLTGFDTGLADDGPMGSKVKRLLLQSTRERSALGSLKNVLTEVNGEAKKIINSSAQNLIVLGKNLKMLLEEYKAEGMEIIINWKEVESWADPPIDEQMAEVYGQIYYLVQLLQLCMKDKK
;
A
#
# COMPACT_ATOMS: atom_id res chain seq x y z
N ASN A 1 -2.11 -13.86 -0.61
CA ASN A 1 -2.49 -12.51 -0.15
C ASN A 1 -1.97 -11.50 -1.17
N TYR A 2 -2.83 -10.95 -2.04
CA TYR A 2 -2.41 -10.07 -3.14
C TYR A 2 -1.79 -8.75 -2.66
N LEU A 3 -2.31 -8.17 -1.57
CA LEU A 3 -1.79 -6.94 -0.99
C LEU A 3 -0.37 -7.14 -0.44
N LYS A 4 -0.13 -8.27 0.24
CA LYS A 4 1.20 -8.63 0.72
C LYS A 4 2.19 -8.87 -0.42
N ALA A 5 1.80 -9.63 -1.44
CA ALA A 5 2.64 -9.86 -2.60
C ALA A 5 3.01 -8.54 -3.29
N PHE A 6 2.04 -7.63 -3.47
CA PHE A 6 2.33 -6.30 -3.98
C PHE A 6 3.34 -5.53 -3.11
N PHE A 7 3.16 -5.53 -1.79
CA PHE A 7 4.08 -4.83 -0.90
C PHE A 7 5.50 -5.42 -0.91
N LEU A 8 5.64 -6.74 -0.92
CA LEU A 8 6.95 -7.39 -0.87
C LEU A 8 7.66 -7.38 -2.21
N ASP A 9 6.94 -7.67 -3.30
CA ASP A 9 7.57 -7.95 -4.60
C ASP A 9 7.65 -6.70 -5.48
N PHE A 10 6.66 -5.80 -5.39
CA PHE A 10 6.55 -4.63 -6.26
C PHE A 10 6.88 -3.32 -5.55
N TYR A 11 6.35 -3.13 -4.34
CA TYR A 11 6.50 -1.87 -3.60
C TYR A 11 7.94 -1.69 -3.10
N LYS A 12 8.51 -2.70 -2.44
CA LYS A 12 9.89 -2.65 -1.94
C LYS A 12 10.95 -2.67 -3.05
N SER A 13 10.57 -2.92 -4.30
CA SER A 13 11.44 -2.91 -5.48
C SER A 13 11.20 -1.67 -6.35
N LYS A 14 10.26 -1.74 -7.30
CA LYS A 14 10.03 -0.75 -8.35
C LYS A 14 9.53 0.58 -7.80
N VAL A 15 8.57 0.54 -6.87
CA VAL A 15 8.04 1.79 -6.26
C VAL A 15 9.15 2.51 -5.50
N ARG A 16 9.91 1.78 -4.68
CA ARG A 16 11.04 2.35 -3.94
C ARG A 16 12.07 3.00 -4.85
N ILE A 17 12.53 2.30 -5.89
CA ILE A 17 13.54 2.82 -6.82
C ILE A 17 13.07 4.15 -7.44
N LEU A 18 11.84 4.17 -7.94
CA LEU A 18 11.25 5.37 -8.55
C LEU A 18 11.09 6.51 -7.53
N VAL A 19 10.57 6.21 -6.34
CA VAL A 19 10.36 7.23 -5.30
C VAL A 19 11.68 7.81 -4.80
N ASP A 20 12.68 6.95 -4.56
CA ASP A 20 14.02 7.38 -4.14
C ASP A 20 14.65 8.27 -5.23
N LEU A 21 14.52 7.91 -6.51
CA LEU A 21 14.98 8.73 -7.64
C LEU A 21 14.30 10.11 -7.65
N LEU A 22 12.97 10.16 -7.59
CA LEU A 22 12.20 11.40 -7.65
C LEU A 22 12.43 12.30 -6.42
N LEU A 23 12.58 11.74 -5.22
CA LEU A 23 12.77 12.50 -3.99
C LEU A 23 14.21 12.98 -3.80
N ILE A 24 15.21 12.20 -4.21
CA ILE A 24 16.63 12.52 -4.00
C ILE A 24 17.17 13.36 -5.14
N GLN A 25 16.88 12.98 -6.40
CA GLN A 25 17.40 13.68 -7.58
C GLN A 25 16.48 14.80 -8.07
N GLY A 26 15.18 14.73 -7.73
CA GLY A 26 14.22 15.75 -8.12
C GLY A 26 14.38 17.06 -7.35
N LYS A 27 14.45 18.18 -8.07
CA LYS A 27 14.31 19.52 -7.53
C LYS A 27 12.84 19.90 -7.64
N TRP A 28 12.14 19.88 -6.51
CA TRP A 28 10.71 20.16 -6.46
C TRP A 28 10.44 21.66 -6.41
N SER A 29 9.51 22.15 -7.22
CA SER A 29 9.14 23.58 -7.25
C SER A 29 8.48 24.03 -5.95
N THR A 30 7.82 23.12 -5.22
CA THR A 30 7.31 23.37 -3.88
C THR A 30 7.67 22.24 -2.93
N LYS A 31 7.99 22.60 -1.68
CA LYS A 31 8.23 21.63 -0.61
C LYS A 31 6.98 20.82 -0.24
N LEU A 32 5.78 21.39 -0.46
CA LEU A 32 4.53 20.72 -0.15
C LEU A 32 4.30 19.48 -1.02
N ALA A 33 4.59 19.57 -2.32
CA ALA A 33 4.42 18.45 -3.24
C ALA A 33 5.35 17.27 -2.90
N SER A 34 6.63 17.55 -2.63
CA SER A 34 7.58 16.51 -2.21
C SER A 34 7.21 15.87 -0.87
N GLN A 35 6.73 16.67 0.09
CA GLN A 35 6.26 16.17 1.38
C GLN A 35 5.05 15.25 1.24
N GLN A 36 4.04 15.63 0.44
CA GLN A 36 2.86 14.78 0.22
C GLN A 36 3.22 13.45 -0.46
N PHE A 37 4.16 13.48 -1.40
CA PHE A 37 4.66 12.30 -2.07
C PHE A 37 5.42 11.37 -1.11
N SER A 38 6.36 11.94 -0.34
CA SER A 38 7.14 11.23 0.66
C SER A 38 6.28 10.61 1.76
N GLU A 39 5.32 11.37 2.30
CA GLU A 39 4.43 10.89 3.36
C GLU A 39 3.60 9.68 2.90
N ALA A 40 2.99 9.75 1.71
CA ALA A 40 2.22 8.63 1.16
C ALA A 40 3.07 7.37 1.01
N TYR A 41 4.32 7.51 0.57
CA TYR A 41 5.29 6.41 0.49
C TYR A 41 5.64 5.84 1.87
N HIS A 42 5.95 6.68 2.86
CA HIS A 42 6.30 6.18 4.19
C HIS A 42 5.12 5.52 4.92
N GLN A 43 3.90 6.01 4.71
CA GLN A 43 2.68 5.37 5.24
C GLN A 43 2.44 3.97 4.63
N LEU A 44 2.69 3.79 3.34
CA LEU A 44 2.59 2.47 2.71
C LEU A 44 3.67 1.49 3.21
N MET A 45 4.88 1.98 3.50
CA MET A 45 5.93 1.16 4.10
C MET A 45 5.52 0.65 5.49
N SER A 46 4.99 1.52 6.35
CA SER A 46 4.53 1.11 7.68
C SER A 46 3.33 0.15 7.61
N LEU A 47 2.43 0.33 6.64
CA LEU A 47 1.33 -0.59 6.38
C LEU A 47 1.81 -1.97 5.91
N SER A 48 2.90 -2.05 5.12
CA SER A 48 3.52 -3.32 4.74
C SER A 48 4.03 -4.08 5.96
N ASP A 49 4.66 -3.39 6.91
CA ASP A 49 5.17 -4.02 8.13
C ASP A 49 4.02 -4.46 9.05
N LEU A 50 2.99 -3.60 9.19
CA LEU A 50 1.77 -3.94 9.92
C LEU A 50 1.06 -5.17 9.33
N LEU A 51 0.94 -5.25 8.00
CA LEU A 51 0.34 -6.41 7.32
C LEU A 51 1.14 -7.70 7.56
N THR A 52 2.47 -7.60 7.57
CA THR A 52 3.34 -8.75 7.85
C THR A 52 3.19 -9.22 9.30
N GLY A 53 3.12 -8.27 10.24
CA GLY A 53 2.84 -8.56 11.65
C GLY A 53 1.46 -9.17 11.87
N PHE A 54 0.44 -8.65 11.20
CA PHE A 54 -0.93 -9.18 11.22
C PHE A 54 -0.99 -10.64 10.72
N ASP A 55 -0.40 -10.93 9.56
CA ASP A 55 -0.32 -12.29 9.01
C ASP A 55 0.41 -13.25 9.98
N THR A 56 1.52 -12.79 10.56
CA THR A 56 2.30 -13.59 11.53
C THR A 56 1.51 -13.84 12.81
N GLY A 57 0.77 -12.84 13.29
CA GLY A 57 -0.09 -12.97 14.47
C GLY A 57 -1.22 -13.99 14.28
N LEU A 58 -1.72 -14.11 13.06
CA LEU A 58 -2.80 -15.03 12.66
C LEU A 58 -2.31 -16.41 12.20
N ALA A 59 -1.00 -16.63 12.07
CA ALA A 59 -0.44 -17.94 11.77
C ALA A 59 -0.88 -18.99 12.83
N ASP A 60 -0.82 -20.28 12.48
CA ASP A 60 -1.27 -21.36 13.35
C ASP A 60 -0.57 -21.37 14.73
N ASP A 61 0.72 -21.04 14.74
CA ASP A 61 1.57 -20.85 15.91
C ASP A 61 1.58 -19.40 16.43
N GLY A 62 0.96 -18.48 15.69
CA GLY A 62 0.77 -17.09 16.08
C GLY A 62 -0.18 -16.95 17.28
N PRO A 63 0.00 -15.90 18.10
CA PRO A 63 -0.79 -15.71 19.33
C PRO A 63 -2.30 -15.61 19.07
N MET A 64 -2.71 -14.94 17.98
CA MET A 64 -4.11 -14.78 17.63
C MET A 64 -4.65 -16.03 16.94
N GLY A 65 -3.89 -16.66 16.04
CA GLY A 65 -4.29 -17.92 15.40
C GLY A 65 -4.48 -19.06 16.40
N SER A 66 -3.54 -19.23 17.34
CA SER A 66 -3.66 -20.18 18.46
C SER A 66 -4.88 -19.89 19.34
N LYS A 67 -5.16 -18.62 19.63
CA LYS A 67 -6.35 -18.20 20.41
C LYS A 67 -7.65 -18.55 19.67
N VAL A 68 -7.73 -18.26 18.37
CA VAL A 68 -8.88 -18.62 17.52
C VAL A 68 -9.08 -20.13 17.48
N LYS A 69 -8.03 -20.91 17.25
CA LYS A 69 -8.07 -22.38 17.22
C LYS A 69 -8.58 -22.98 18.54
N ARG A 70 -8.07 -22.47 19.67
CA ARG A 70 -8.52 -22.89 21.00
C ARG A 70 -10.01 -22.58 21.23
N LEU A 71 -10.42 -21.34 20.95
CA LEU A 71 -11.81 -20.91 21.13
C LEU A 71 -12.77 -21.65 20.19
N LEU A 72 -12.33 -21.97 18.97
CA LEU A 72 -13.09 -22.78 18.03
C LEU A 72 -13.40 -24.16 18.61
N LEU A 73 -12.39 -24.86 19.14
CA LEU A 73 -12.58 -26.17 19.77
C LEU A 73 -13.53 -26.08 20.98
N GLN A 74 -13.35 -25.08 21.85
CA GLN A 74 -14.19 -24.89 23.03
C GLN A 74 -15.64 -24.52 22.70
N SER A 75 -15.86 -23.75 21.63
CA SER A 75 -17.20 -23.30 21.23
C SER A 75 -18.14 -24.44 20.79
N THR A 76 -17.59 -25.61 20.47
CA THR A 76 -18.37 -26.83 20.20
C THR A 76 -19.06 -27.40 21.44
N ARG A 77 -18.56 -27.07 22.64
CA ARG A 77 -19.05 -27.59 23.93
C ARG A 77 -19.73 -26.52 24.77
N GLU A 78 -19.26 -25.27 24.65
CA GLU A 78 -19.67 -24.16 25.53
C GLU A 78 -20.18 -22.96 24.74
N ARG A 79 -21.41 -22.51 25.04
CA ARG A 79 -22.03 -21.35 24.38
C ARG A 79 -21.32 -20.03 24.70
N SER A 80 -20.71 -19.90 25.88
CA SER A 80 -19.88 -18.75 26.28
C SER A 80 -18.65 -18.61 25.39
N ALA A 81 -17.95 -19.70 25.09
CA ALA A 81 -16.78 -19.73 24.21
C ALA A 81 -17.12 -19.31 22.77
N LEU A 82 -18.33 -19.62 22.28
CA LEU A 82 -18.82 -19.13 21.00
C LEU A 82 -18.95 -17.60 20.95
N GLY A 83 -19.40 -16.99 22.05
CA GLY A 83 -19.46 -15.52 22.18
C GLY A 83 -18.06 -14.89 22.11
N SER A 84 -17.11 -15.45 22.87
CA SER A 84 -15.71 -14.99 22.83
C SER A 84 -15.07 -15.17 21.46
N LEU A 85 -15.32 -16.29 20.77
CA LEU A 85 -14.81 -16.52 19.41
C LEU A 85 -15.32 -15.46 18.44
N LYS A 86 -16.63 -15.15 18.47
CA LYS A 86 -17.22 -14.10 17.62
C LYS A 86 -16.59 -12.73 17.85
N ASN A 87 -16.32 -12.38 19.10
CA ASN A 87 -15.65 -11.12 19.44
C ASN A 87 -14.24 -11.06 18.84
N VAL A 88 -13.45 -12.13 19.01
CA VAL A 88 -12.10 -12.22 18.42
C VAL A 88 -12.15 -12.14 16.89
N LEU A 89 -13.06 -12.84 16.24
CA LEU A 89 -13.21 -12.77 14.78
C LEU A 89 -13.62 -11.36 14.31
N THR A 90 -14.45 -10.68 15.08
CA THR A 90 -14.86 -9.29 14.79
C THR A 90 -13.67 -8.34 14.87
N GLU A 91 -12.81 -8.52 15.89
CA GLU A 91 -11.57 -7.75 16.07
C GLU A 91 -10.60 -7.98 14.89
N VAL A 92 -10.32 -9.25 14.56
CA VAL A 92 -9.45 -9.64 13.43
C VAL A 92 -9.96 -9.06 12.11
N ASN A 93 -11.25 -9.20 11.82
CA ASN A 93 -11.85 -8.66 10.60
C ASN A 93 -11.81 -7.13 10.58
N GLY A 94 -11.99 -6.49 11.73
CA GLY A 94 -11.88 -5.03 11.88
C GLY A 94 -10.47 -4.54 11.57
N GLU A 95 -9.44 -5.23 12.07
CA GLU A 95 -8.04 -4.91 11.80
C GLU A 95 -7.68 -5.14 10.33
N ALA A 96 -8.06 -6.28 9.75
CA ALA A 96 -7.88 -6.54 8.32
C ALA A 96 -8.51 -5.45 7.45
N LYS A 97 -9.75 -5.05 7.76
CA LYS A 97 -10.46 -3.99 7.05
C LYS A 97 -9.74 -2.64 7.17
N LYS A 98 -9.20 -2.31 8.34
CA LYS A 98 -8.38 -1.09 8.52
C LYS A 98 -7.12 -1.12 7.65
N ILE A 99 -6.37 -2.22 7.66
CA ILE A 99 -5.15 -2.36 6.85
C ILE A 99 -5.47 -2.19 5.36
N ILE A 100 -6.52 -2.86 4.87
CA ILE A 100 -6.97 -2.77 3.47
C ILE A 100 -7.38 -1.33 3.11
N ASN A 101 -8.21 -0.69 3.93
CA ASN A 101 -8.71 0.66 3.67
C ASN A 101 -7.57 1.68 3.65
N SER A 102 -6.68 1.64 4.65
CA SER A 102 -5.54 2.56 4.75
C SER A 102 -4.55 2.34 3.60
N SER A 103 -4.34 1.08 3.17
CA SER A 103 -3.51 0.77 2.01
C SER A 103 -4.12 1.34 0.74
N ALA A 104 -5.42 1.12 0.50
CA ALA A 104 -6.11 1.65 -0.67
C ALA A 104 -6.06 3.18 -0.72
N GLN A 105 -6.30 3.87 0.40
CA GLN A 105 -6.24 5.33 0.48
C GLN A 105 -4.85 5.87 0.13
N ASN A 106 -3.79 5.30 0.72
CA ASN A 106 -2.43 5.76 0.45
C ASN A 106 -1.95 5.41 -0.97
N LEU A 107 -2.33 4.25 -1.51
CA LEU A 107 -2.09 3.89 -2.91
C LEU A 107 -2.77 4.88 -3.87
N ILE A 108 -4.00 5.33 -3.56
CA ILE A 108 -4.70 6.35 -4.35
C ILE A 108 -3.93 7.68 -4.32
N VAL A 109 -3.44 8.11 -3.15
CA VAL A 109 -2.66 9.36 -3.03
C VAL A 109 -1.37 9.27 -3.84
N LEU A 110 -0.61 8.18 -3.67
CA LEU A 110 0.63 7.95 -4.41
C LEU A 110 0.37 7.90 -5.92
N GLY A 111 -0.66 7.16 -6.36
CA GLY A 111 -1.05 7.07 -7.77
C GLY A 111 -1.49 8.40 -8.37
N LYS A 112 -2.18 9.27 -7.62
CA LYS A 112 -2.53 10.63 -8.07
C LYS A 112 -1.30 11.50 -8.27
N ASN A 113 -0.36 11.47 -7.33
CA ASN A 113 0.89 12.22 -7.44
C ASN A 113 1.72 11.74 -8.64
N LEU A 114 1.85 10.43 -8.83
CA LEU A 114 2.56 9.86 -10.00
C LEU A 114 1.90 10.23 -11.32
N LYS A 115 0.57 10.19 -11.39
CA LYS A 115 -0.17 10.60 -12.57
C LYS A 115 0.12 12.07 -12.92
N MET A 116 0.09 12.94 -11.92
CA MET A 116 0.38 14.37 -12.09
C MET A 116 1.80 14.59 -12.62
N LEU A 117 2.80 13.92 -12.05
CA LEU A 117 4.19 13.99 -12.52
C LEU A 117 4.34 13.45 -13.94
N LEU A 118 3.66 12.36 -14.30
CA LEU A 118 3.71 11.78 -15.64
C LEU A 118 3.05 12.67 -16.70
N GLU A 119 1.93 13.32 -16.36
CA GLU A 119 1.25 14.27 -17.24
C GLU A 119 2.10 15.51 -17.49
N GLU A 120 2.77 16.00 -16.44
CA GLU A 120 3.66 17.15 -16.53
C GLU A 120 4.94 16.84 -17.31
N TYR A 121 5.59 15.71 -17.04
CA TYR A 121 6.79 15.30 -17.78
C TYR A 121 6.55 15.26 -19.30
N LYS A 122 5.30 14.98 -19.72
CA LYS A 122 4.88 14.95 -21.13
C LYS A 122 4.44 16.31 -21.68
N ALA A 123 4.21 17.31 -20.83
CA ALA A 123 3.70 18.62 -21.21
C ALA A 123 4.80 19.69 -21.17
N GLU A 124 4.78 20.63 -22.11
CA GLU A 124 5.69 21.79 -22.13
C GLU A 124 5.23 22.92 -21.17
N GLY A 125 4.85 22.56 -19.93
CA GLY A 125 4.14 23.42 -18.96
C GLY A 125 4.94 23.79 -17.70
N MET A 126 4.24 24.24 -16.65
CA MET A 126 4.84 24.46 -15.32
C MET A 126 5.37 23.16 -14.73
N GLU A 127 6.58 23.21 -14.17
CA GLU A 127 7.30 22.03 -13.67
C GLU A 127 7.20 21.91 -12.13
N ILE A 128 6.50 20.89 -11.63
CA ILE A 128 6.60 20.34 -10.26
C ILE A 128 8.03 19.86 -10.00
N ILE A 129 8.69 19.21 -10.96
CA ILE A 129 10.11 18.88 -10.90
C ILE A 129 10.86 19.70 -11.95
N ILE A 130 11.68 20.65 -11.50
CA ILE A 130 12.30 21.67 -12.37
C ILE A 130 13.57 21.18 -13.09
N ASN A 131 13.99 19.95 -12.85
CA ASN A 131 15.25 19.39 -13.36
C ASN A 131 15.05 18.02 -14.00
N TRP A 132 13.93 17.81 -14.71
CA TRP A 132 13.63 16.53 -15.36
C TRP A 132 14.78 15.94 -16.18
N LYS A 133 15.51 16.75 -16.94
CA LYS A 133 16.70 16.31 -17.71
C LYS A 133 17.81 15.71 -16.83
N GLU A 134 18.00 16.26 -15.64
CA GLU A 134 18.97 15.73 -14.67
C GLU A 134 18.45 14.40 -14.12
N VAL A 135 17.20 14.35 -13.66
CA VAL A 135 16.58 13.13 -13.12
C VAL A 135 16.59 11.98 -14.14
N GLU A 136 16.27 12.28 -15.40
CA GLU A 136 16.28 11.32 -16.51
C GLU A 136 17.67 10.73 -16.75
N SER A 137 18.75 11.50 -16.56
CA SER A 137 20.12 11.00 -16.72
C SER A 137 20.52 9.92 -15.70
N TRP A 138 19.79 9.83 -14.58
CA TRP A 138 19.95 8.80 -13.55
C TRP A 138 18.95 7.65 -13.67
N ALA A 139 17.98 7.75 -14.59
CA ALA A 139 16.92 6.79 -14.76
C ALA A 139 17.35 5.65 -15.70
N ASP A 140 17.28 4.41 -15.21
CA ASP A 140 17.39 3.20 -16.01
C ASP A 140 16.37 2.18 -15.48
N PRO A 141 15.27 1.88 -16.21
CA PRO A 141 14.88 2.33 -17.56
C PRO A 141 14.39 3.81 -17.62
N PRO A 142 13.98 4.36 -18.77
CA PRO A 142 13.45 5.73 -18.87
C PRO A 142 12.38 6.06 -17.83
N ILE A 143 12.39 7.29 -17.31
CA ILE A 143 11.61 7.65 -16.13
C ILE A 143 10.10 7.64 -16.37
N ASP A 144 9.66 7.97 -17.59
CA ASP A 144 8.26 7.89 -17.99
C ASP A 144 7.75 6.46 -18.05
N GLU A 145 8.57 5.51 -18.51
CA GLU A 145 8.27 4.08 -18.47
C GLU A 145 8.13 3.59 -17.03
N GLN A 146 9.07 3.96 -16.15
CA GLN A 146 9.00 3.62 -14.72
C GLN A 146 7.73 4.19 -14.07
N MET A 147 7.44 5.48 -14.29
CA MET A 147 6.25 6.14 -13.75
C MET A 147 4.96 5.50 -14.27
N ALA A 148 4.89 5.20 -15.58
CA ALA A 148 3.72 4.57 -16.18
C ALA A 148 3.49 3.15 -15.66
N GLU A 149 4.54 2.36 -15.50
CA GLU A 149 4.47 1.01 -14.93
C GLU A 149 3.95 1.06 -13.49
N VAL A 150 4.59 1.89 -12.64
CA VAL A 150 4.22 1.99 -11.22
C VAL A 150 2.80 2.51 -11.07
N TYR A 151 2.43 3.56 -11.82
CA TYR A 151 1.06 4.07 -11.83
C TYR A 151 0.04 3.00 -12.24
N GLY A 152 0.31 2.24 -13.31
CA GLY A 152 -0.58 1.19 -13.81
C GLY A 152 -0.80 0.09 -12.78
N GLN A 153 0.27 -0.39 -12.15
CA GLN A 153 0.18 -1.44 -11.12
C GLN A 153 -0.57 -0.96 -9.87
N ILE A 154 -0.32 0.27 -9.42
CA ILE A 154 -1.09 0.90 -8.34
C ILE A 154 -2.57 0.99 -8.72
N TYR A 155 -2.87 1.45 -9.95
CA TYR A 155 -4.23 1.60 -10.43
C TYR A 155 -4.99 0.27 -10.41
N TYR A 156 -4.42 -0.80 -10.97
CA TYR A 156 -5.07 -2.11 -11.00
C TYR A 156 -5.25 -2.70 -9.60
N LEU A 157 -4.26 -2.55 -8.72
CA LEU A 157 -4.41 -3.00 -7.33
C LEU A 157 -5.52 -2.25 -6.61
N VAL A 158 -5.60 -0.93 -6.76
CA VAL A 158 -6.66 -0.12 -6.16
C VAL A 158 -8.03 -0.58 -6.65
N GLN A 159 -8.19 -0.87 -7.94
CA GLN A 159 -9.45 -1.42 -8.49
C GLN A 159 -9.80 -2.76 -7.85
N LEU A 160 -8.83 -3.67 -7.71
CA LEU A 160 -9.04 -4.95 -7.04
C LEU A 160 -9.45 -4.78 -5.57
N LEU A 161 -8.77 -3.91 -4.82
CA LEU A 161 -9.13 -3.63 -3.43
C LEU A 161 -10.54 -3.05 -3.32
N GLN A 162 -10.90 -2.10 -4.19
CA GLN A 162 -12.24 -1.52 -4.22
C GLN A 162 -13.31 -2.55 -4.58
N LEU A 163 -13.04 -3.49 -5.48
CA LEU A 163 -13.95 -4.59 -5.80
C LEU A 163 -14.16 -5.52 -4.61
N CYS A 164 -13.10 -5.86 -3.88
CA CYS A 164 -13.17 -6.68 -2.67
C CYS A 164 -13.91 -5.96 -1.52
N MET A 165 -13.84 -4.63 -1.48
CA MET A 165 -14.50 -3.80 -0.46
C MET A 165 -15.95 -3.44 -0.78
N LYS A 166 -16.39 -3.60 -2.04
CA LYS A 166 -17.80 -3.48 -2.40
C LYS A 166 -18.52 -4.69 -1.80
N ASP A 167 -19.11 -4.51 -0.62
CA ASP A 167 -20.04 -5.48 -0.05
C ASP A 167 -21.08 -5.84 -1.11
N LYS A 168 -21.20 -7.13 -1.43
CA LYS A 168 -22.38 -7.66 -2.10
C LYS A 168 -23.55 -7.39 -1.15
N LYS A 169 -24.34 -6.37 -1.47
CA LYS A 169 -25.67 -6.20 -0.91
C LYS A 169 -26.52 -7.43 -1.19
#